data_AF-A0A9R1C785-F1
#
_entry.id   AF-A0A9R1C785-F1
#
_cell.length_a   1.000
_cell.length_b   1.000
_cell.length_c   1.000
_cell.angle_alpha   90.00
_cell.angle_beta   90.00
_cell.angle_gamma   90.00
#
_symmetry.space_group_name_H-M   'P 1'
#
loop_
_entity.id
_entity.type
_entity.pdbx_description
1 polymer ?
#
loop_
_entity_poly.entity_id
_entity_poly.type
_entity_poly.pdbx_seq_one_letter_code
_entity_poly.pdbx_strand_id
1 'polypeptide(L)'
;MGAMVLATPLFLSSCSSSDDIADNPGNTTGEAVKTSFTLSVGLPGGSSSNAKPSTRMSDTEVQSTGNFRGIDNINLIPFAKTSAIASTDVRLGSNITLPSSATNGQNNVYESSAAKGTDHATVYANVSVPVGTASFLFYGKAIDNTAATAITSDADKHKFGTLTSEGLTGEPAAIKFSPVQIYTAGKADDKATTLADYLTSIASTKITVDGADVAWSATDNANNTIYPLYQQFIKIETGSSASVRAALQTIYESLKNNTDAMSKAVITSIKAKASVSDDGVVTLNEALQGFPGNLSTPIPDGCALVKWNTTNNKFEANLSGTSTSGQMTQRPADLVYPANLQYYANTTLKTSDTDQSSAYDGSNTWTRILEKYTTGTAVGPTTRSVALKDQIQYAVGRLDVTVKAGASTLNDREGKAISLTNGSKPSFPISAVLVGGQKQVVYDFTPTTTTDAKEYTIYDNAVPAAWGTTGVATDPSTVNHTLVLANAASTSVNIAVEFTNNSGTEFVGKDGIIGKGAKFYLLATLDPSSATETEKAKTGSQVFKQDFTTTAKLTINTNTGTTSGGSTVYDKGLANAYNVLPDLRTPKLSLGMSVDLNWQTGMTFEEEFK
;
A
#
# COMPACT_ATOMS: atom_id res chain seq x y z
N MET A 1 72.51 -9.60 15.52
CA MET A 1 72.84 -8.43 16.38
C MET A 1 72.01 -7.26 15.91
N GLY A 2 71.41 -6.52 16.83
CA GLY A 2 70.90 -5.16 16.59
C GLY A 2 69.41 -5.06 16.32
N ALA A 3 68.67 -4.59 17.33
CA ALA A 3 67.25 -4.27 17.34
C ALA A 3 67.00 -2.76 17.23
N MET A 4 65.83 -2.37 16.73
CA MET A 4 65.11 -1.11 17.01
C MET A 4 63.67 -1.28 16.46
N VAL A 5 62.66 -1.70 17.23
CA VAL A 5 61.73 -0.95 18.13
C VAL A 5 60.97 0.20 17.47
N LEU A 6 59.64 0.05 17.39
CA LEU A 6 58.66 1.15 17.59
C LEU A 6 57.43 0.58 18.33
N ALA A 7 57.03 1.26 19.40
CA ALA A 7 56.07 0.81 20.41
C ALA A 7 54.60 1.15 20.05
N THR A 8 53.68 0.29 20.50
CA THR A 8 52.25 0.58 20.65
C THR A 8 51.84 0.29 22.11
N PRO A 9 51.22 1.24 22.83
CA PRO A 9 50.57 0.94 24.11
C PRO A 9 49.15 0.42 23.90
N LEU A 10 48.89 -0.77 24.43
CA LEU A 10 47.57 -1.32 24.73
C LEU A 10 46.93 -0.50 25.86
N PHE A 11 45.72 0.02 25.65
CA PHE A 11 44.86 0.48 26.75
C PHE A 11 43.89 -0.66 27.11
N LEU A 12 44.16 -1.30 28.25
CA LEU A 12 43.25 -2.23 28.92
C LEU A 12 42.23 -1.41 29.73
N SER A 13 40.94 -1.62 29.47
CA SER A 13 39.83 -1.07 30.24
C SER A 13 39.80 -1.64 31.65
N SER A 14 39.86 -0.77 32.67
CA SER A 14 39.67 -1.16 34.07
C SER A 14 38.19 -1.17 34.44
N CYS A 15 37.76 -2.26 35.08
CA CYS A 15 36.67 -2.23 36.04
C CYS A 15 37.21 -1.59 37.33
N SER A 16 36.47 -0.67 37.95
CA SER A 16 36.61 -0.43 39.39
C SER A 16 35.25 -0.12 40.00
N SER A 17 34.92 -0.92 41.01
CA SER A 17 33.94 -0.67 42.05
C SER A 17 34.45 0.38 43.05
N SER A 18 33.48 0.97 43.75
CA SER A 18 33.51 1.65 45.06
C SER A 18 34.19 3.02 45.25
N ASP A 19 33.43 3.83 45.99
CA ASP A 19 33.73 5.00 46.84
C ASP A 19 33.72 6.42 46.25
N ASP A 20 32.64 7.13 46.65
CA ASP A 20 32.51 8.55 46.99
C ASP A 20 33.48 9.55 46.34
N ILE A 21 32.95 10.30 45.36
CA ILE A 21 33.44 11.65 45.06
C ILE A 21 32.26 12.63 45.07
N ALA A 22 32.52 13.70 45.81
CA ALA A 22 31.61 14.75 46.21
C ALA A 22 30.93 15.50 45.05
N ASP A 23 29.77 16.03 45.42
CA ASP A 23 28.94 17.00 44.72
C ASP A 23 29.77 18.07 43.99
N ASN A 24 29.75 18.04 42.65
CA ASN A 24 30.15 19.15 41.82
C ASN A 24 29.05 19.36 40.76
N PRO A 25 28.26 20.45 40.83
CA PRO A 25 27.26 20.78 39.83
C PRO A 25 27.97 21.40 38.61
N GLY A 26 28.77 20.60 37.92
CA GLY A 26 29.45 20.94 36.69
C GLY A 26 28.77 20.24 35.51
N ASN A 27 28.01 21.02 34.73
CA ASN A 27 27.40 20.71 33.44
C ASN A 27 27.96 19.46 32.71
N THR A 28 27.34 18.29 32.95
CA THR A 28 27.68 16.99 32.34
C THR A 28 27.02 16.86 30.96
N THR A 29 27.38 17.72 30.02
CA THR A 29 26.92 17.57 28.63
C THR A 29 27.82 16.58 27.91
N GLY A 30 27.39 15.32 27.79
CA GLY A 30 28.07 14.30 26.96
C GLY A 30 28.44 13.00 27.67
N GLU A 31 28.23 12.88 28.98
CA GLU A 31 28.38 11.62 29.70
C GLU A 31 27.15 10.73 29.48
N ALA A 32 27.33 9.41 29.36
CA ALA A 32 26.24 8.45 29.22
C ALA A 32 26.29 7.42 30.35
N VAL A 33 25.12 7.05 30.87
CA VAL A 33 24.98 6.03 31.92
C VAL A 33 24.43 4.73 31.33
N LYS A 34 24.91 3.59 31.84
CA LYS A 34 24.32 2.27 31.53
C LYS A 34 23.12 2.03 32.43
N THR A 35 21.95 1.94 31.84
CA THR A 35 20.68 1.80 32.54
C THR A 35 19.84 0.66 31.93
N SER A 36 18.88 0.14 32.67
CA SER A 36 17.83 -0.70 32.08
C SER A 36 16.82 0.21 31.38
N PHE A 37 16.52 -0.05 30.11
CA PHE A 37 15.55 0.72 29.33
C PHE A 37 14.38 -0.16 28.91
N THR A 38 13.16 0.26 29.25
CA THR A 38 11.97 -0.55 28.97
C THR A 38 11.09 0.06 27.90
N LEU A 39 10.73 -0.77 26.92
CA LEU A 39 9.70 -0.49 25.94
C LEU A 39 8.40 -1.16 26.36
N SER A 40 7.28 -0.44 26.26
CA SER A 40 5.95 -1.06 26.24
C SER A 40 5.27 -0.71 24.92
N VAL A 41 4.73 -1.76 24.31
CA VAL A 41 3.84 -1.66 23.17
C VAL A 41 2.44 -1.87 23.74
N GLY A 42 1.49 -0.97 23.47
CA GLY A 42 0.10 -1.34 23.70
C GLY A 42 -0.22 -2.55 22.82
N LEU A 43 -0.89 -3.59 23.29
CA LEU A 43 -1.21 -4.77 22.48
C LEU A 43 -2.59 -5.32 22.89
N PRO A 44 -3.24 -6.15 22.06
CA PRO A 44 -4.66 -6.45 22.18
C PRO A 44 -4.86 -7.61 23.15
N GLY A 45 -5.72 -7.43 24.15
CA GLY A 45 -6.41 -8.56 24.77
C GLY A 45 -6.25 -8.78 26.27
N GLY A 46 -5.61 -7.90 27.05
CA GLY A 46 -5.70 -8.06 28.51
C GLY A 46 -7.04 -7.50 29.03
N SER A 47 -7.69 -8.22 29.94
CA SER A 47 -8.91 -7.81 30.62
C SER A 47 -8.57 -7.13 31.95
N SER A 48 -7.92 -5.96 31.90
CA SER A 48 -7.76 -5.08 33.05
C SER A 48 -8.15 -3.67 32.63
N SER A 49 -8.44 -2.78 33.57
CA SER A 49 -8.78 -1.38 33.30
C SER A 49 -7.74 -0.63 32.43
N ASN A 50 -6.56 -1.22 32.22
CA ASN A 50 -5.47 -0.71 31.37
C ASN A 50 -5.11 -1.65 30.22
N ALA A 51 -5.84 -2.73 30.02
CA ALA A 51 -5.57 -3.67 28.96
C ALA A 51 -6.70 -3.62 27.92
N LYS A 52 -6.26 -3.48 26.67
CA LYS A 52 -7.08 -2.91 25.61
C LYS A 52 -7.71 -4.06 24.81
N PRO A 53 -9.03 -4.08 24.59
CA PRO A 53 -9.68 -5.14 23.82
C PRO A 53 -9.21 -5.16 22.35
N SER A 54 -8.81 -6.35 21.90
CA SER A 54 -8.78 -6.93 20.54
C SER A 54 -9.16 -6.06 19.31
N THR A 55 -8.33 -5.11 18.88
CA THR A 55 -8.50 -4.42 17.56
C THR A 55 -7.19 -4.08 16.82
N ARG A 56 -6.06 -4.75 17.09
CA ARG A 56 -4.90 -4.63 16.19
C ARG A 56 -5.16 -5.45 14.93
N MET A 57 -5.13 -4.76 13.81
CA MET A 57 -5.00 -5.22 12.43
C MET A 57 -5.15 -6.73 12.12
N SER A 58 -6.29 -7.10 11.53
CA SER A 58 -6.93 -8.34 11.04
C SER A 58 -6.31 -9.52 10.23
N ASP A 59 -5.01 -9.69 9.91
CA ASP A 59 -4.41 -11.03 9.61
C ASP A 59 -2.96 -11.21 10.18
N THR A 60 -2.26 -12.32 9.90
CA THR A 60 -0.90 -12.69 10.43
C THR A 60 0.13 -11.58 10.24
N GLU A 61 0.09 -10.90 9.09
CA GLU A 61 0.99 -9.82 8.72
C GLU A 61 0.66 -8.53 9.46
N VAL A 62 -0.57 -8.37 9.92
CA VAL A 62 -1.07 -7.10 10.42
C VAL A 62 -1.39 -7.15 11.94
N GLN A 63 -1.39 -8.35 12.59
CA GLN A 63 -1.48 -8.61 14.05
C GLN A 63 -2.89 -8.77 14.68
N SER A 64 -3.73 -9.48 13.93
CA SER A 64 -5.18 -9.65 14.03
C SER A 64 -5.74 -10.46 15.15
N THR A 65 -4.98 -11.52 15.38
CA THR A 65 -5.27 -12.61 16.28
C THR A 65 -4.66 -12.32 17.64
N GLY A 66 -4.18 -11.09 17.84
CA GLY A 66 -3.40 -10.68 19.02
C GLY A 66 -1.91 -11.04 18.94
N ASN A 67 -1.46 -11.68 17.86
CA ASN A 67 -0.08 -12.13 17.73
C ASN A 67 0.85 -10.98 17.34
N PHE A 68 1.60 -10.48 18.31
CA PHE A 68 2.62 -9.48 18.08
C PHE A 68 3.80 -10.06 17.29
N ARG A 69 4.19 -9.37 16.21
CA ARG A 69 5.31 -9.76 15.35
C ARG A 69 6.68 -9.34 15.89
N GLY A 70 6.76 -8.68 17.05
CA GLY A 70 8.01 -8.06 17.51
C GLY A 70 8.30 -6.73 16.82
N ILE A 71 9.36 -6.06 17.27
CA ILE A 71 9.90 -4.83 16.68
C ILE A 71 11.31 -5.09 16.17
N ASP A 72 11.56 -4.68 14.94
CA ASP A 72 12.85 -4.64 14.28
C ASP A 72 13.29 -3.19 14.03
N ASN A 73 14.57 -2.99 13.75
CA ASN A 73 15.17 -1.69 13.45
C ASN A 73 14.86 -0.60 14.48
N ILE A 74 14.94 -0.93 15.77
CA ILE A 74 14.61 -0.03 16.87
C ILE A 74 15.65 1.10 16.96
N ASN A 75 15.18 2.35 16.85
CA ASN A 75 15.96 3.57 16.99
C ASN A 75 15.33 4.48 18.05
N LEU A 76 16.15 4.90 19.02
CA LEU A 76 15.81 5.93 20.00
C LEU A 76 16.65 7.17 19.73
N ILE A 77 16.00 8.31 19.55
CA ILE A 77 16.68 9.60 19.38
C ILE A 77 16.49 10.41 20.67
N PRO A 78 17.54 10.55 21.51
CA PRO A 78 17.47 11.24 22.80
C PRO A 78 17.33 12.76 22.65
N PHE A 79 16.56 13.38 23.54
CA PHE A 79 16.46 14.84 23.66
C PHE A 79 16.48 15.25 25.14
N ALA A 80 17.04 16.44 25.44
CA ALA A 80 16.98 17.03 26.78
C ALA A 80 15.60 17.64 27.12
N LYS A 81 14.65 17.60 26.18
CA LYS A 81 13.35 18.24 26.31
C LYS A 81 12.43 17.46 27.24
N THR A 82 11.78 18.15 28.16
CA THR A 82 10.84 17.59 29.15
C THR A 82 9.37 17.62 28.69
N SER A 83 9.15 17.86 27.40
CA SER A 83 7.84 17.90 26.74
C SER A 83 7.93 17.21 25.37
N ALA A 84 6.83 17.16 24.62
CA ALA A 84 6.80 16.56 23.29
C ALA A 84 7.81 17.24 22.34
N ILE A 85 8.50 16.42 21.57
CA ILE A 85 9.54 16.83 20.63
C ILE A 85 8.86 17.47 19.40
N ALA A 86 9.40 18.59 18.96
CA ALA A 86 9.00 19.38 17.81
C ALA A 86 10.08 19.31 16.73
N SER A 87 9.73 19.72 15.50
CA SER A 87 10.63 19.66 14.34
C SER A 87 11.94 20.45 14.51
N THR A 88 11.95 21.48 15.36
CA THR A 88 13.08 22.39 15.59
C THR A 88 13.96 22.01 16.78
N ASP A 89 13.60 20.97 17.53
CA ASP A 89 14.39 20.57 18.69
C ASP A 89 15.72 19.93 18.27
N VAL A 90 16.73 20.11 19.11
CA VAL A 90 18.07 19.58 18.90
C VAL A 90 18.25 18.29 19.67
N ARG A 91 18.67 17.24 18.97
CA ARG A 91 18.96 15.93 19.56
C ARG A 91 20.13 15.99 20.55
N LEU A 92 20.05 15.14 21.58
CA LEU A 92 21.07 14.98 22.61
C LEU A 92 21.99 13.79 22.28
N GLY A 93 22.91 13.98 21.33
CA GLY A 93 23.85 12.93 20.93
C GLY A 93 23.30 11.97 19.88
N SER A 94 23.99 10.84 19.65
CA SER A 94 23.68 9.86 18.60
C SER A 94 22.45 8.98 18.90
N ASN A 95 21.91 8.32 17.86
CA ASN A 95 20.80 7.39 18.04
C ASN A 95 21.27 6.22 18.91
N ILE A 96 20.40 5.75 19.79
CA ILE A 96 20.59 4.49 20.49
C ILE A 96 19.82 3.44 19.70
N THR A 97 20.53 2.48 19.13
CA THR A 97 19.93 1.34 18.45
C THR A 97 19.77 0.18 19.43
N LEU A 98 18.61 -0.46 19.39
CA LEU A 98 18.34 -1.65 20.20
C LEU A 98 18.25 -2.88 19.29
N PRO A 99 18.66 -4.06 19.76
CA PRO A 99 18.47 -5.28 19.01
C PRO A 99 16.98 -5.53 18.79
N SER A 100 16.66 -6.19 17.67
CA SER A 100 15.31 -6.64 17.38
C SER A 100 14.79 -7.46 18.54
N SER A 101 13.49 -7.33 18.82
CA SER A 101 12.90 -7.88 20.02
C SER A 101 12.56 -9.39 19.89
N ALA A 102 13.37 -10.16 19.15
CA ALA A 102 12.97 -11.46 18.60
C ALA A 102 12.71 -12.56 19.66
N THR A 103 11.76 -13.43 19.30
CA THR A 103 11.45 -14.78 19.77
C THR A 103 12.71 -15.60 20.03
N ASN A 104 12.94 -15.99 21.27
CA ASN A 104 13.89 -17.06 21.59
C ASN A 104 13.17 -18.37 21.30
N GLY A 105 13.27 -18.89 20.07
CA GLY A 105 12.82 -20.22 19.65
C GLY A 105 11.54 -20.73 20.34
N GLN A 106 10.38 -20.58 19.69
CA GLN A 106 9.06 -21.02 20.21
C GLN A 106 8.58 -20.30 21.49
N ASN A 107 9.41 -19.47 22.12
CA ASN A 107 9.01 -18.55 23.18
C ASN A 107 9.30 -17.12 22.72
N ASN A 108 8.25 -16.36 22.41
CA ASN A 108 8.37 -14.92 22.22
C ASN A 108 9.04 -14.33 23.48
N VAL A 109 10.02 -13.43 23.35
CA VAL A 109 10.55 -12.67 24.52
C VAL A 109 9.41 -11.84 25.15
N TYR A 110 8.35 -11.58 24.36
CA TYR A 110 7.05 -11.07 24.79
C TYR A 110 6.01 -12.12 25.26
N GLU A 111 6.28 -13.44 25.14
CA GLU A 111 5.38 -14.57 25.53
C GLU A 111 5.87 -15.33 26.77
N SER A 112 7.09 -15.13 27.26
CA SER A 112 7.54 -15.87 28.45
C SER A 112 6.76 -15.55 29.75
N SER A 113 5.75 -14.66 29.69
CA SER A 113 4.71 -14.47 30.71
C SER A 113 3.37 -15.14 30.35
N ALA A 114 3.35 -16.21 29.56
CA ALA A 114 2.15 -17.05 29.34
C ALA A 114 1.53 -17.61 30.65
N ALA A 115 2.16 -17.35 31.80
CA ALA A 115 1.46 -17.22 33.06
C ALA A 115 1.47 -15.75 33.54
N LYS A 116 0.36 -15.05 33.25
CA LYS A 116 -0.15 -13.83 33.92
C LYS A 116 0.28 -12.51 33.26
N GLY A 117 -0.67 -11.83 32.59
CA GLY A 117 -1.13 -10.44 32.84
C GLY A 117 -0.32 -9.19 32.42
N THR A 118 0.95 -9.28 31.99
CA THR A 118 1.67 -8.16 31.34
C THR A 118 2.40 -8.63 30.11
N ASP A 119 1.64 -9.26 29.23
CA ASP A 119 2.08 -9.37 27.86
C ASP A 119 2.49 -7.94 27.43
N HIS A 120 3.60 -7.78 26.70
CA HIS A 120 3.89 -6.59 25.86
C HIS A 120 4.89 -5.51 26.37
N ALA A 121 5.84 -5.85 27.26
CA ALA A 121 7.00 -5.00 27.55
C ALA A 121 8.34 -5.76 27.47
N THR A 122 9.38 -5.12 26.92
CA THR A 122 10.75 -5.67 26.87
C THR A 122 11.69 -4.74 27.62
N VAL A 123 12.41 -5.30 28.58
CA VAL A 123 13.48 -4.62 29.31
C VAL A 123 14.82 -4.90 28.63
N TYR A 124 15.47 -3.85 28.14
CA TYR A 124 16.83 -3.91 27.64
C TYR A 124 17.80 -3.54 28.76
N ALA A 125 18.71 -4.45 29.11
CA ALA A 125 19.73 -4.18 30.12
C ALA A 125 20.95 -3.47 29.52
N ASN A 126 21.65 -2.67 30.33
CA ASN A 126 22.91 -2.02 29.98
C ASN A 126 22.84 -1.09 28.74
N VAL A 127 21.71 -0.43 28.54
CA VAL A 127 21.54 0.57 27.47
C VAL A 127 22.27 1.84 27.88
N SER A 128 23.17 2.32 27.03
CA SER A 128 23.91 3.56 27.26
C SER A 128 23.05 4.75 26.86
N VAL A 129 22.55 5.52 27.83
CA VAL A 129 21.70 6.70 27.60
C VAL A 129 22.44 7.97 28.05
N PRO A 130 22.52 9.02 27.21
CA PRO A 130 23.12 10.29 27.60
C PRO A 130 22.46 10.91 28.84
N VAL A 131 23.27 11.40 29.77
CA VAL A 131 22.81 12.19 30.92
C VAL A 131 22.12 13.45 30.40
N GLY A 132 21.01 13.81 31.02
CA GLY A 132 20.12 14.89 30.60
C GLY A 132 19.00 14.45 29.64
N THR A 133 18.98 13.21 29.15
CA THR A 133 17.88 12.73 28.29
C THR A 133 16.57 12.74 29.07
N ALA A 134 15.56 13.46 28.57
CA ALA A 134 14.24 13.61 29.19
C ALA A 134 13.07 13.19 28.26
N SER A 135 13.35 12.98 26.97
CA SER A 135 12.40 12.46 25.99
C SER A 135 13.11 11.69 24.86
N PHE A 136 12.33 10.86 24.16
CA PHE A 136 12.76 10.14 22.96
C PHE A 136 11.78 10.33 21.81
N LEU A 137 12.32 10.44 20.59
CA LEU A 137 11.63 9.91 19.41
C LEU A 137 11.98 8.42 19.29
N PHE A 138 10.97 7.58 19.23
CA PHE A 138 11.08 6.15 19.02
C PHE A 138 10.64 5.80 17.60
N TYR A 139 11.44 4.99 16.91
CA TYR A 139 11.06 4.38 15.64
C TYR A 139 11.39 2.89 15.65
N GLY A 140 10.52 2.10 15.05
CA GLY A 140 10.76 0.70 14.74
C GLY A 140 9.73 0.20 13.73
N LYS A 141 9.91 -1.03 13.24
CA LYS A 141 8.92 -1.69 12.37
C LYS A 141 8.62 -3.09 12.86
N ALA A 142 7.51 -3.68 12.43
CA ALA A 142 7.27 -5.10 12.68
C ALA A 142 8.38 -5.95 12.04
N ILE A 143 8.69 -7.09 12.65
CA ILE A 143 9.56 -8.08 12.02
C ILE A 143 8.84 -8.65 10.80
N ASP A 144 9.47 -8.55 9.63
CA ASP A 144 8.94 -9.04 8.35
C ASP A 144 8.84 -10.58 8.32
N ASN A 145 9.80 -11.25 7.70
CA ASN A 145 9.92 -12.70 7.70
C ASN A 145 10.92 -13.19 8.76
N THR A 146 12.08 -12.54 8.85
CA THR A 146 13.15 -12.89 9.78
C THR A 146 13.69 -11.61 10.41
N ALA A 147 13.88 -11.63 11.73
CA ALA A 147 14.38 -10.48 12.48
C ALA A 147 15.76 -10.03 11.95
N ALA A 148 15.99 -8.71 11.95
CA ALA A 148 17.21 -8.07 11.46
C ALA A 148 17.56 -8.38 9.99
N THR A 149 16.63 -8.94 9.22
CA THR A 149 16.82 -9.27 7.81
C THR A 149 15.88 -8.41 6.97
N ALA A 150 16.44 -7.57 6.10
CA ALA A 150 15.63 -6.79 5.17
C ALA A 150 15.00 -7.70 4.09
N ILE A 151 13.72 -7.49 3.83
CA ILE A 151 13.06 -8.08 2.66
C ILE A 151 13.60 -7.44 1.38
N THR A 152 13.81 -8.26 0.35
CA THR A 152 14.33 -7.81 -0.95
C THR A 152 13.41 -8.18 -2.11
N SER A 153 12.63 -9.25 -1.96
CA SER A 153 11.71 -9.75 -2.98
C SER A 153 10.45 -8.88 -3.09
N ASP A 154 9.87 -8.80 -4.28
CA ASP A 154 8.64 -8.03 -4.49
C ASP A 154 7.41 -8.70 -3.89
N ALA A 155 7.41 -10.04 -3.86
CA ALA A 155 6.38 -10.82 -3.16
C ALA A 155 6.33 -10.45 -1.67
N ASP A 156 7.49 -10.37 -1.01
CA ASP A 156 7.56 -9.99 0.40
C ASP A 156 7.13 -8.52 0.62
N LYS A 157 7.51 -7.60 -0.28
CA LYS A 157 7.11 -6.19 -0.17
C LYS A 157 5.61 -5.99 -0.36
N HIS A 158 4.95 -6.78 -1.22
CA HIS A 158 3.50 -6.76 -1.31
C HIS A 158 2.84 -7.34 -0.05
N LYS A 159 3.42 -8.41 0.50
CA LYS A 159 2.89 -9.09 1.67
C LYS A 159 3.03 -8.28 2.97
N PHE A 160 4.22 -7.76 3.25
CA PHE A 160 4.54 -7.08 4.52
C PHE A 160 4.51 -5.55 4.41
N GLY A 161 4.42 -5.01 3.19
CA GLY A 161 4.62 -3.60 2.90
C GLY A 161 6.09 -3.19 2.96
N THR A 162 6.38 -1.93 2.62
CA THR A 162 7.70 -1.33 2.84
C THR A 162 7.65 0.20 2.78
N LEU A 163 8.53 0.84 3.55
CA LEU A 163 8.82 2.28 3.50
C LEU A 163 10.33 2.51 3.51
N THR A 164 10.79 3.60 2.90
CA THR A 164 12.14 4.11 3.14
C THR A 164 12.13 5.17 4.23
N SER A 165 13.18 5.22 5.04
CA SER A 165 13.40 6.28 6.03
C SER A 165 14.64 7.08 5.65
N GLU A 166 14.57 8.40 5.75
CA GLU A 166 15.68 9.33 5.53
C GLU A 166 15.89 10.20 6.76
N GLY A 167 17.11 10.70 6.97
CA GLY A 167 17.40 11.71 7.98
C GLY A 167 17.38 11.24 9.44
N LEU A 168 17.28 9.94 9.73
CA LEU A 168 17.26 9.39 11.10
C LEU A 168 18.49 9.77 11.95
N THR A 169 19.62 10.11 11.33
CA THR A 169 20.83 10.59 12.01
C THR A 169 20.89 12.11 12.15
N GLY A 170 19.96 12.84 11.55
CA GLY A 170 19.83 14.29 11.64
C GLY A 170 18.87 14.74 12.74
N GLU A 171 18.46 16.00 12.65
CA GLU A 171 17.43 16.60 13.51
C GLU A 171 16.02 16.22 13.04
N PRO A 172 14.97 16.33 13.89
CA PRO A 172 13.60 15.98 13.54
C PRO A 172 13.12 16.53 12.20
N ALA A 173 13.42 17.79 11.85
CA ALA A 173 13.04 18.37 10.56
C ALA A 173 13.58 17.64 9.32
N ALA A 174 14.67 16.86 9.46
CA ALA A 174 15.27 16.09 8.37
C ALA A 174 14.65 14.69 8.23
N ILE A 175 13.95 14.19 9.26
CA ILE A 175 13.43 12.82 9.28
C ILE A 175 12.18 12.71 8.41
N LYS A 176 12.18 11.74 7.50
CA LYS A 176 11.09 11.48 6.55
C LYS A 176 10.90 9.99 6.34
N PHE A 177 9.65 9.59 6.08
CA PHE A 177 9.30 8.24 5.66
C PHE A 177 8.52 8.30 4.35
N SER A 178 8.98 7.55 3.36
CA SER A 178 8.47 7.63 1.99
C SER A 178 7.97 6.28 1.48
N PRO A 179 6.86 6.25 0.73
CA PRO A 179 6.44 5.06 -0.02
C PRO A 179 7.53 4.58 -0.99
N VAL A 180 7.65 3.26 -1.17
CA VAL A 180 8.62 2.66 -2.10
C VAL A 180 7.95 2.35 -3.43
N GLN A 181 8.49 2.89 -4.53
CA GLN A 181 7.98 2.66 -5.88
C GLN A 181 8.18 1.21 -6.33
N ILE A 182 7.18 0.65 -7.00
CA ILE A 182 7.22 -0.70 -7.61
C ILE A 182 8.02 -0.66 -8.92
N TYR A 183 7.73 0.33 -9.78
CA TYR A 183 8.37 0.48 -11.08
C TYR A 183 9.24 1.75 -11.08
N THR A 184 10.55 1.57 -11.03
CA THR A 184 11.54 2.68 -10.99
C THR A 184 12.24 2.89 -12.33
N ALA A 185 12.01 2.04 -13.32
CA ALA A 185 12.66 2.18 -14.62
C ALA A 185 12.20 3.45 -15.33
N GLY A 186 13.17 4.27 -15.75
CA GLY A 186 12.92 5.50 -16.52
C GLY A 186 12.64 5.26 -18.02
N LYS A 187 12.61 4.00 -18.46
CA LYS A 187 12.37 3.60 -19.86
C LYS A 187 11.30 2.51 -19.94
N ALA A 188 10.65 2.43 -21.11
CA ALA A 188 9.66 1.41 -21.39
C ALA A 188 10.27 0.02 -21.32
N ASP A 189 9.48 -0.94 -20.85
CA ASP A 189 9.85 -2.35 -20.89
C ASP A 189 9.91 -2.85 -22.34
N ASP A 190 10.83 -3.77 -22.63
CA ASP A 190 11.02 -4.30 -23.99
C ASP A 190 9.77 -5.04 -24.49
N LYS A 191 8.99 -5.67 -23.58
CA LYS A 191 7.70 -6.29 -23.93
C LYS A 191 6.65 -5.24 -24.26
N ALA A 192 6.62 -4.11 -23.55
CA ALA A 192 5.73 -2.99 -23.88
C ALA A 192 6.01 -2.46 -25.29
N THR A 193 7.29 -2.31 -25.62
CA THR A 193 7.75 -1.88 -26.95
C THR A 193 7.38 -2.91 -28.02
N THR A 194 7.66 -4.19 -27.78
CA THR A 194 7.31 -5.29 -28.70
C THR A 194 5.80 -5.38 -28.94
N LEU A 195 4.99 -5.16 -27.90
CA LEU A 195 3.54 -5.14 -28.00
C LEU A 195 3.04 -3.96 -28.81
N ALA A 196 3.60 -2.76 -28.60
CA ALA A 196 3.29 -1.58 -29.39
C ALA A 196 3.66 -1.77 -30.87
N ASP A 197 4.81 -2.36 -31.17
CA ASP A 197 5.22 -2.66 -32.55
C ASP A 197 4.27 -3.68 -33.20
N TYR A 198 3.87 -4.71 -32.47
CA TYR A 198 2.90 -5.69 -32.95
C TYR A 198 1.54 -5.04 -33.26
N LEU A 199 0.99 -4.23 -32.35
CA LEU A 199 -0.26 -3.51 -32.58
C LEU A 199 -0.13 -2.54 -33.76
N THR A 200 1.01 -1.88 -33.92
CA THR A 200 1.31 -0.99 -35.06
C THR A 200 1.32 -1.76 -36.38
N SER A 201 1.87 -2.98 -36.40
CA SER A 201 1.87 -3.82 -37.60
C SER A 201 0.45 -4.20 -38.05
N ILE A 202 -0.45 -4.49 -37.10
CA ILE A 202 -1.86 -4.73 -37.39
C ILE A 202 -2.52 -3.44 -37.90
N ALA A 203 -2.29 -2.30 -37.23
CA ALA A 203 -2.82 -0.99 -37.63
C ALA A 203 -2.41 -0.61 -39.06
N SER A 204 -1.22 -1.03 -39.49
CA SER A 204 -0.65 -0.71 -40.81
C SER A 204 -1.04 -1.70 -41.91
N THR A 205 -1.99 -2.61 -41.66
CA THR A 205 -2.40 -3.64 -42.63
C THR A 205 -2.98 -3.00 -43.89
N LYS A 206 -2.50 -3.47 -45.04
CA LYS A 206 -2.93 -3.04 -46.38
C LYS A 206 -3.03 -4.22 -47.35
N ILE A 207 -3.83 -4.05 -48.38
CA ILE A 207 -3.92 -4.94 -49.54
C ILE A 207 -3.65 -4.13 -50.81
N THR A 208 -3.26 -4.79 -51.89
CA THR A 208 -3.13 -4.16 -53.19
C THR A 208 -4.38 -4.46 -54.03
N VAL A 209 -5.06 -3.41 -54.49
CA VAL A 209 -6.22 -3.47 -55.40
C VAL A 209 -5.87 -2.66 -56.64
N ASP A 210 -5.91 -3.29 -57.82
CA ASP A 210 -5.61 -2.66 -59.11
C ASP A 210 -4.27 -1.88 -59.14
N GLY A 211 -3.26 -2.40 -58.43
CA GLY A 211 -1.92 -1.80 -58.35
C GLY A 211 -1.76 -0.67 -57.32
N ALA A 212 -2.82 -0.32 -56.58
CA ALA A 212 -2.80 0.65 -55.50
C ALA A 212 -2.95 -0.02 -54.13
N ASP A 213 -2.22 0.49 -53.13
CA ASP A 213 -2.35 0.02 -51.75
C ASP A 213 -3.57 0.66 -51.08
N VAL A 214 -4.46 -0.20 -50.59
CA VAL A 214 -5.62 0.18 -49.77
C VAL A 214 -5.36 -0.28 -48.34
N ALA A 215 -5.41 0.63 -47.38
CA ALA A 215 -5.27 0.31 -45.95
C ALA A 215 -6.64 0.00 -45.32
N TRP A 216 -6.69 -0.84 -44.28
CA TRP A 216 -7.94 -1.04 -43.53
C TRP A 216 -8.40 0.21 -42.75
N SER A 217 -7.50 1.18 -42.58
CA SER A 217 -7.79 2.51 -42.04
C SER A 217 -8.50 3.44 -43.04
N ALA A 218 -8.66 3.03 -44.30
CA ALA A 218 -9.30 3.83 -45.34
C ALA A 218 -10.83 3.86 -45.15
N THR A 219 -11.41 5.07 -45.22
CA THR A 219 -12.85 5.30 -45.07
C THR A 219 -13.68 4.83 -46.26
N ASP A 220 -13.04 4.71 -47.42
CA ASP A 220 -13.63 4.35 -48.72
C ASP A 220 -13.37 2.89 -49.11
N ASN A 221 -13.00 2.04 -48.13
CA ASN A 221 -12.88 0.60 -48.36
C ASN A 221 -14.25 0.01 -48.75
N ALA A 222 -14.27 -0.83 -49.80
CA ALA A 222 -15.46 -1.51 -50.29
C ALA A 222 -16.18 -2.36 -49.22
N ASN A 223 -15.49 -2.72 -48.13
CA ASN A 223 -16.10 -3.36 -46.96
C ASN A 223 -16.38 -2.31 -45.84
N ASN A 224 -17.62 -1.82 -45.81
CA ASN A 224 -18.11 -0.82 -44.85
C ASN A 224 -18.07 -1.26 -43.37
N THR A 225 -17.78 -2.53 -43.08
CA THR A 225 -17.69 -3.06 -41.70
C THR A 225 -16.28 -2.96 -41.09
N ILE A 226 -15.23 -2.75 -41.89
CA ILE A 226 -13.83 -2.81 -41.43
C ILE A 226 -13.35 -1.50 -40.79
N TYR A 227 -13.70 -0.36 -41.37
CA TYR A 227 -13.26 0.94 -40.85
C TYR A 227 -13.73 1.20 -39.39
N PRO A 228 -14.99 0.90 -39.02
CA PRO A 228 -15.40 0.98 -37.61
C PRO A 228 -14.58 0.10 -36.66
N LEU A 229 -14.17 -1.11 -37.10
CA LEU A 229 -13.30 -1.99 -36.31
C LEU A 229 -11.90 -1.40 -36.15
N TYR A 230 -11.33 -0.79 -37.19
CA TYR A 230 -10.07 -0.06 -37.09
C TYR A 230 -10.17 1.10 -36.09
N GLN A 231 -11.26 1.87 -36.12
CA GLN A 231 -11.50 2.97 -35.18
C GLN A 231 -11.61 2.50 -33.72
N GLN A 232 -12.12 1.29 -33.48
CA GLN A 232 -12.11 0.67 -32.15
C GLN A 232 -10.71 0.18 -31.78
N PHE A 233 -9.98 -0.42 -32.73
CA PHE A 233 -8.64 -0.95 -32.52
C PHE A 233 -7.65 0.12 -32.06
N ILE A 234 -7.62 1.29 -32.71
CA ILE A 234 -6.70 2.38 -32.35
C ILE A 234 -7.08 3.09 -31.03
N LYS A 235 -8.20 2.73 -30.41
CA LYS A 235 -8.61 3.19 -29.08
C LYS A 235 -8.18 2.24 -27.96
N ILE A 236 -7.45 1.16 -28.28
CA ILE A 236 -6.86 0.30 -27.25
C ILE A 236 -5.81 1.11 -26.49
N GLU A 237 -6.06 1.30 -25.19
CA GLU A 237 -5.18 2.03 -24.27
C GLU A 237 -4.66 1.14 -23.14
N THR A 238 -5.16 -0.10 -23.01
CA THR A 238 -4.63 -1.10 -22.08
C THR A 238 -3.56 -1.96 -22.74
N GLY A 239 -2.32 -1.80 -22.29
CA GLY A 239 -1.17 -2.54 -22.79
C GLY A 239 -0.96 -3.90 -22.15
N SER A 240 -1.91 -4.44 -21.38
CA SER A 240 -1.77 -5.79 -20.84
C SER A 240 -2.01 -6.84 -21.92
N SER A 241 -1.32 -7.97 -21.80
CA SER A 241 -1.52 -9.14 -22.66
C SER A 241 -2.98 -9.59 -22.67
N ALA A 242 -3.63 -9.55 -21.50
CA ALA A 242 -5.01 -10.00 -21.35
C ALA A 242 -5.98 -9.09 -22.11
N SER A 243 -5.84 -7.77 -21.95
CA SER A 243 -6.71 -6.81 -22.62
C SER A 243 -6.43 -6.72 -24.12
N VAL A 244 -5.15 -6.76 -24.54
CA VAL A 244 -4.80 -6.82 -25.98
C VAL A 244 -5.35 -8.10 -26.61
N ARG A 245 -5.14 -9.27 -25.99
CA ARG A 245 -5.70 -10.54 -26.48
C ARG A 245 -7.22 -10.44 -26.62
N ALA A 246 -7.90 -9.86 -25.63
CA ALA A 246 -9.35 -9.71 -25.66
C ALA A 246 -9.83 -8.79 -26.79
N ALA A 247 -9.14 -7.67 -27.03
CA ALA A 247 -9.46 -6.80 -28.16
C ALA A 247 -9.21 -7.48 -29.52
N LEU A 248 -8.09 -8.20 -29.65
CA LEU A 248 -7.79 -8.98 -30.85
C LEU A 248 -8.78 -10.13 -31.07
N GLN A 249 -9.30 -10.74 -29.99
CA GLN A 249 -10.37 -11.73 -30.06
C GLN A 249 -11.64 -11.14 -30.68
N THR A 250 -12.09 -9.97 -30.21
CA THR A 250 -13.28 -9.29 -30.75
C THR A 250 -13.12 -8.95 -32.23
N ILE A 251 -11.93 -8.45 -32.63
CA ILE A 251 -11.62 -8.18 -34.04
C ILE A 251 -11.62 -9.47 -34.86
N TYR A 252 -10.95 -10.52 -34.37
CA TYR A 252 -10.91 -11.81 -35.07
C TYR A 252 -12.31 -12.40 -35.25
N GLU A 253 -13.14 -12.42 -34.21
CA GLU A 253 -14.51 -12.94 -34.27
C GLU A 253 -15.38 -12.17 -35.27
N SER A 254 -15.17 -10.85 -35.39
CA SER A 254 -15.88 -10.00 -36.34
C SER A 254 -15.47 -10.25 -37.79
N LEU A 255 -14.26 -10.78 -38.03
CA LEU A 255 -13.69 -10.94 -39.37
C LEU A 255 -13.62 -12.40 -39.84
N LYS A 256 -13.64 -13.40 -38.94
CA LYS A 256 -13.29 -14.81 -39.26
C LYS A 256 -14.12 -15.47 -40.36
N ASN A 257 -15.35 -15.04 -40.56
CA ASN A 257 -16.26 -15.58 -41.58
C ASN A 257 -16.28 -14.73 -42.86
N ASN A 258 -15.56 -13.61 -42.89
CA ASN A 258 -15.51 -12.73 -44.05
C ASN A 258 -14.55 -13.31 -45.10
N THR A 259 -14.96 -13.26 -46.37
CA THR A 259 -14.19 -13.81 -47.49
C THR A 259 -13.33 -12.78 -48.21
N ASP A 260 -13.51 -11.49 -47.91
CA ASP A 260 -12.80 -10.39 -48.57
C ASP A 260 -11.30 -10.37 -48.23
N ALA A 261 -10.52 -9.77 -49.13
CA ALA A 261 -9.06 -9.76 -49.03
C ALA A 261 -8.56 -8.98 -47.80
N MET A 262 -9.26 -7.92 -47.39
CA MET A 262 -8.85 -7.09 -46.26
C MET A 262 -9.04 -7.83 -44.94
N SER A 263 -10.19 -8.47 -44.73
CA SER A 263 -10.45 -9.30 -43.55
C SER A 263 -9.38 -10.39 -43.38
N LYS A 264 -9.02 -11.07 -44.48
CA LYS A 264 -7.95 -12.08 -44.48
C LYS A 264 -6.58 -11.49 -44.16
N ALA A 265 -6.26 -10.31 -44.68
CA ALA A 265 -5.00 -9.63 -44.40
C ALA A 265 -4.89 -9.24 -42.92
N VAL A 266 -5.94 -8.66 -42.32
CA VAL A 266 -5.96 -8.30 -40.91
C VAL A 266 -5.84 -9.53 -40.01
N ILE A 267 -6.56 -10.61 -40.32
CA ILE A 267 -6.43 -11.90 -39.59
C ILE A 267 -4.99 -12.44 -39.70
N THR A 268 -4.34 -12.30 -40.86
CA THR A 268 -2.94 -12.71 -41.04
C THR A 268 -2.01 -11.88 -40.17
N SER A 269 -2.20 -10.56 -40.10
CA SER A 269 -1.46 -9.67 -39.20
C SER A 269 -1.66 -10.05 -37.73
N ILE A 270 -2.89 -10.39 -37.32
CA ILE A 270 -3.16 -10.91 -35.96
C ILE A 270 -2.35 -12.19 -35.72
N LYS A 271 -2.38 -13.14 -36.65
CA LYS A 271 -1.66 -14.41 -36.53
C LYS A 271 -0.12 -14.29 -36.55
N ALA A 272 0.44 -13.12 -36.84
CA ALA A 272 1.90 -12.92 -36.87
C ALA A 272 2.56 -13.07 -35.48
N LYS A 273 1.84 -12.73 -34.40
CA LYS A 273 2.31 -12.87 -33.00
C LYS A 273 1.27 -13.49 -32.08
N ALA A 274 0.28 -14.18 -32.66
CA ALA A 274 -0.74 -14.92 -31.94
C ALA A 274 -1.05 -16.23 -32.67
N SER A 275 -1.48 -17.23 -31.92
CA SER A 275 -2.13 -18.43 -32.46
C SER A 275 -3.64 -18.31 -32.33
N VAL A 276 -4.36 -19.01 -33.20
CA VAL A 276 -5.81 -19.16 -33.10
C VAL A 276 -6.10 -20.65 -33.16
N SER A 277 -6.76 -21.16 -32.13
CA SER A 277 -7.18 -22.56 -32.04
C SER A 277 -8.42 -22.85 -32.89
N ASP A 278 -8.78 -24.13 -33.02
CA ASP A 278 -9.90 -24.57 -33.85
C ASP A 278 -11.26 -24.05 -33.38
N ASP A 279 -11.39 -23.73 -32.08
CA ASP A 279 -12.55 -23.07 -31.48
C ASP A 279 -12.56 -21.54 -31.68
N GLY A 280 -11.54 -21.00 -32.35
CA GLY A 280 -11.40 -19.59 -32.67
C GLY A 280 -10.82 -18.74 -31.54
N VAL A 281 -10.18 -19.32 -30.52
CA VAL A 281 -9.58 -18.56 -29.42
C VAL A 281 -8.18 -18.04 -29.79
N VAL A 282 -8.04 -16.71 -29.77
CA VAL A 282 -6.79 -15.98 -29.94
C VAL A 282 -5.93 -16.11 -28.68
N THR A 283 -4.70 -16.57 -28.87
CA THR A 283 -3.68 -16.69 -27.84
C THR A 283 -2.41 -15.99 -28.29
N LEU A 284 -1.98 -14.95 -27.55
CA LEU A 284 -0.72 -14.26 -27.85
C LEU A 284 0.47 -15.22 -27.73
N ASN A 285 1.53 -15.01 -28.49
CA ASN A 285 2.75 -15.79 -28.36
C ASN A 285 3.36 -15.64 -26.96
N GLU A 286 4.07 -16.67 -26.49
CA GLU A 286 4.63 -16.74 -25.12
C GLU A 286 5.42 -15.49 -24.70
N ALA A 287 6.19 -14.90 -25.63
CA ALA A 287 6.97 -13.68 -25.40
C ALA A 287 6.11 -12.47 -24.98
N LEU A 288 4.82 -12.47 -25.35
CA LEU A 288 3.85 -11.41 -25.07
C LEU A 288 2.79 -11.84 -24.04
N GLN A 289 2.83 -13.05 -23.48
CA GLN A 289 1.84 -13.47 -22.48
C GLN A 289 2.18 -12.96 -21.08
N GLY A 290 1.14 -12.79 -20.24
CA GLY A 290 1.27 -12.47 -18.82
C GLY A 290 1.77 -11.05 -18.49
N PHE A 291 2.03 -10.20 -19.48
CA PHE A 291 2.45 -8.82 -19.26
C PHE A 291 1.25 -7.94 -18.86
N PRO A 292 1.41 -6.98 -17.94
CA PRO A 292 2.62 -6.68 -17.17
C PRO A 292 2.77 -7.49 -15.86
N GLY A 293 1.82 -8.39 -15.55
CA GLY A 293 1.85 -9.18 -14.33
C GLY A 293 3.06 -10.12 -14.18
N ASN A 294 3.76 -10.45 -15.27
CA ASN A 294 4.98 -11.27 -15.29
C ASN A 294 6.28 -10.46 -15.39
N LEU A 295 6.23 -9.15 -15.17
CA LEU A 295 7.43 -8.36 -14.94
C LEU A 295 8.13 -8.83 -13.65
N SER A 296 9.43 -8.55 -13.53
CA SER A 296 10.15 -8.81 -12.27
C SER A 296 9.49 -8.09 -11.10
N THR A 297 8.99 -6.87 -11.36
CA THR A 297 8.14 -6.06 -10.48
C THR A 297 6.73 -5.95 -11.06
N PRO A 298 5.79 -6.86 -10.72
CA PRO A 298 4.45 -6.86 -11.29
C PRO A 298 3.68 -5.56 -11.01
N ILE A 299 3.01 -5.03 -12.02
CA ILE A 299 2.13 -3.85 -11.92
C ILE A 299 0.71 -4.21 -12.42
N PRO A 300 -0.32 -3.41 -12.09
CA PRO A 300 -1.68 -3.62 -12.58
C PRO A 300 -1.77 -3.62 -14.10
N ASP A 301 -2.63 -4.48 -14.66
CA ASP A 301 -2.88 -4.59 -16.11
C ASP A 301 -3.40 -3.29 -16.74
N GLY A 302 -4.16 -2.53 -15.96
CA GLY A 302 -4.76 -1.26 -16.35
C GLY A 302 -3.81 -0.08 -16.37
N CYS A 303 -2.55 -0.24 -15.94
CA CYS A 303 -1.56 0.79 -16.23
C CYS A 303 -1.36 0.81 -17.75
N ALA A 304 -1.75 1.92 -18.39
CA ALA A 304 -1.69 2.06 -19.83
C ALA A 304 -0.24 2.00 -20.28
N LEU A 305 0.24 0.83 -20.71
CA LEU A 305 1.61 0.62 -21.17
C LEU A 305 1.75 0.77 -22.68
N VAL A 306 0.64 0.93 -23.42
CA VAL A 306 0.64 1.30 -24.84
C VAL A 306 -0.41 2.38 -25.10
N LYS A 307 -0.19 3.23 -26.09
CA LYS A 307 -1.19 4.20 -26.58
C LYS A 307 -1.04 4.43 -28.08
N TRP A 308 -2.13 4.80 -28.76
CA TRP A 308 -2.06 5.22 -30.15
C TRP A 308 -1.58 6.67 -30.26
N ASN A 309 -0.51 6.88 -31.01
CA ASN A 309 0.04 8.17 -31.38
C ASN A 309 -0.56 8.60 -32.73
N THR A 310 -1.51 9.54 -32.68
CA THR A 310 -2.21 10.05 -33.87
C THR A 310 -1.31 10.85 -34.81
N THR A 311 -0.23 11.44 -34.32
CA THR A 311 0.74 12.17 -35.16
C THR A 311 1.57 11.21 -36.00
N ASN A 312 2.02 10.11 -35.41
CA ASN A 312 2.91 9.14 -36.05
C ASN A 312 2.17 7.92 -36.63
N ASN A 313 0.84 7.83 -36.44
CA ASN A 313 0.00 6.71 -36.83
C ASN A 313 0.55 5.35 -36.39
N LYS A 314 0.94 5.25 -35.12
CA LYS A 314 1.45 4.01 -34.52
C LYS A 314 1.11 3.90 -33.05
N PHE A 315 1.13 2.68 -32.52
CA PHE A 315 1.17 2.48 -31.08
C PHE A 315 2.58 2.78 -30.55
N GLU A 316 2.65 3.29 -29.34
CA GLU A 316 3.90 3.50 -28.61
C GLU A 316 3.74 3.04 -27.17
N ALA A 317 4.85 2.66 -26.53
CA ALA A 317 4.83 2.37 -25.12
C ALA A 317 4.51 3.64 -24.31
N ASN A 318 3.61 3.53 -23.34
CA ASN A 318 3.10 4.67 -22.57
C ASN A 318 3.58 4.60 -21.13
N LEU A 319 4.57 5.42 -20.79
CA LEU A 319 4.99 5.62 -19.39
C LEU A 319 4.55 6.97 -18.83
N SER A 320 4.06 7.86 -19.69
CA SER A 320 3.71 9.23 -19.32
C SER A 320 2.38 9.32 -18.55
N GLY A 321 1.56 8.26 -18.57
CA GLY A 321 0.26 8.24 -17.89
C GLY A 321 -0.76 9.15 -18.57
N THR A 322 -0.76 9.17 -19.90
CA THR A 322 -1.74 9.92 -20.69
C THR A 322 -2.39 9.00 -21.71
N SER A 323 -3.71 8.98 -21.74
CA SER A 323 -4.50 8.29 -22.78
C SER A 323 -4.38 8.99 -24.13
N THR A 324 -4.86 8.36 -25.20
CA THR A 324 -4.97 8.97 -26.53
C THR A 324 -5.94 10.15 -26.50
N SER A 325 -6.95 10.12 -25.62
CA SER A 325 -7.88 11.24 -25.39
C SER A 325 -7.33 12.36 -24.49
N GLY A 326 -6.10 12.24 -23.99
CA GLY A 326 -5.47 13.22 -23.10
C GLY A 326 -5.89 13.15 -21.63
N GLN A 327 -6.75 12.18 -21.26
CA GLN A 327 -7.06 11.88 -19.86
C GLN A 327 -5.84 11.28 -19.15
N MET A 328 -5.65 11.66 -17.89
CA MET A 328 -4.60 11.12 -17.04
C MET A 328 -4.91 9.67 -16.66
N THR A 329 -3.94 8.80 -16.87
CA THR A 329 -3.98 7.38 -16.52
C THR A 329 -2.90 7.11 -15.49
N GLN A 330 -3.08 6.04 -14.71
CA GLN A 330 -2.12 5.70 -13.67
C GLN A 330 -0.75 5.42 -14.28
N ARG A 331 0.27 6.17 -13.83
CA ARG A 331 1.65 5.94 -14.25
C ARG A 331 2.24 4.76 -13.48
N PRO A 332 2.98 3.85 -14.15
CA PRO A 332 3.74 2.81 -13.46
C PRO A 332 4.68 3.37 -12.38
N ALA A 333 5.34 4.50 -12.66
CA ALA A 333 6.25 5.16 -11.74
C ALA A 333 5.57 5.82 -10.53
N ASP A 334 4.24 5.86 -10.47
CA ASP A 334 3.53 6.39 -9.31
C ASP A 334 2.91 5.27 -8.45
N LEU A 335 3.12 4.01 -8.83
CA LEU A 335 2.72 2.86 -8.03
C LEU A 335 3.74 2.55 -6.94
N VAL A 336 3.24 2.27 -5.74
CA VAL A 336 4.04 1.95 -4.56
C VAL A 336 3.49 0.70 -3.86
N TYR A 337 4.34 0.03 -3.09
CA TYR A 337 3.87 -1.04 -2.20
C TYR A 337 3.04 -0.46 -1.05
N PRO A 338 2.20 -1.27 -0.37
CA PRO A 338 1.61 -0.89 0.91
C PRO A 338 2.69 -0.41 1.90
N ALA A 339 2.31 0.43 2.86
CA ALA A 339 3.20 0.74 3.98
C ALA A 339 3.46 -0.54 4.79
N ASN A 340 4.64 -0.69 5.38
CA ASN A 340 4.83 -1.73 6.38
C ASN A 340 4.38 -1.26 7.76
N LEU A 341 4.18 -2.19 8.69
CA LEU A 341 3.77 -1.85 10.03
C LEU A 341 4.88 -1.13 10.79
N GLN A 342 4.72 0.17 10.99
CA GLN A 342 5.67 1.02 11.71
C GLN A 342 5.19 1.30 13.14
N TYR A 343 6.16 1.49 14.02
CA TYR A 343 5.98 1.81 15.42
C TYR A 343 6.62 3.17 15.71
N TYR A 344 5.89 4.02 16.42
CA TYR A 344 6.32 5.37 16.74
C TYR A 344 5.93 5.76 18.17
N ALA A 345 6.79 6.55 18.81
CA ALA A 345 6.44 7.31 20.00
C ALA A 345 7.21 8.63 20.02
N ASN A 346 6.56 9.69 20.49
CA ASN A 346 7.18 10.95 20.89
C ASN A 346 6.79 11.18 22.32
N THR A 347 7.70 10.84 23.22
CA THR A 347 7.34 10.65 24.62
C THR A 347 8.43 11.13 25.56
N THR A 348 7.96 11.65 26.69
CA THR A 348 8.80 11.99 27.85
C THR A 348 9.13 10.74 28.66
N LEU A 349 10.04 10.85 29.62
CA LEU A 349 10.53 9.71 30.40
C LEU A 349 10.10 9.77 31.86
N LYS A 350 10.14 8.59 32.49
CA LYS A 350 10.29 8.47 33.94
C LYS A 350 11.57 7.70 34.26
N THR A 351 12.24 8.08 35.34
CA THR A 351 13.51 7.50 35.76
C THR A 351 13.48 7.02 37.21
N SER A 352 14.33 6.05 37.51
CA SER A 352 14.58 5.54 38.86
C SER A 352 16.07 5.32 39.08
N ASP A 353 16.55 5.64 40.27
CA ASP A 353 17.93 5.35 40.71
C ASP A 353 18.06 3.92 41.28
N THR A 354 17.00 3.14 41.19
CA THR A 354 16.95 1.72 41.55
C THR A 354 16.58 0.90 40.33
N ASP A 355 16.97 -0.38 40.34
CA ASP A 355 16.61 -1.31 39.26
C ASP A 355 15.13 -1.68 39.36
N GLN A 356 14.37 -1.36 38.32
CA GLN A 356 12.94 -1.62 38.20
C GLN A 356 12.60 -2.77 37.24
N SER A 357 13.60 -3.52 36.75
CA SER A 357 13.37 -4.64 35.82
C SER A 357 12.39 -5.69 36.36
N SER A 358 12.36 -5.91 37.67
CA SER A 358 11.41 -6.82 38.34
C SER A 358 9.95 -6.35 38.34
N ALA A 359 9.68 -5.09 37.99
CA ALA A 359 8.31 -4.58 37.87
C ALA A 359 7.53 -5.19 36.70
N TYR A 360 8.24 -5.74 35.72
CA TYR A 360 7.74 -6.30 34.47
C TYR A 360 7.48 -7.81 34.60
N ASP A 361 6.72 -8.18 35.64
CA ASP A 361 6.55 -9.56 36.11
C ASP A 361 5.25 -10.24 35.67
N GLY A 362 4.47 -9.62 34.79
CA GLY A 362 3.18 -10.16 34.41
C GLY A 362 2.00 -9.68 35.26
N SER A 363 2.22 -9.02 36.40
CA SER A 363 1.13 -8.67 37.33
C SER A 363 0.79 -7.18 37.37
N ASN A 364 1.68 -6.33 36.85
CA ASN A 364 1.58 -4.88 36.98
C ASN A 364 1.14 -4.20 35.68
N THR A 365 0.03 -3.46 35.72
CA THR A 365 -0.34 -2.62 34.56
C THR A 365 0.74 -1.57 34.28
N TRP A 366 0.79 -1.02 33.06
CA TRP A 366 1.77 0.02 32.69
C TRP A 366 1.76 1.22 33.65
N THR A 367 0.58 1.67 34.07
CA THR A 367 0.45 2.72 35.08
C THR A 367 1.14 2.35 36.39
N ARG A 368 0.92 1.12 36.90
CA ARG A 368 1.56 0.63 38.14
C ARG A 368 3.06 0.44 38.00
N ILE A 369 3.53 0.08 36.81
CA ILE A 369 4.95 0.05 36.48
C ILE A 369 5.53 1.47 36.59
N LEU A 370 4.90 2.46 35.94
CA LEU A 370 5.35 3.85 35.95
C LEU A 370 5.30 4.53 37.33
N GLU A 371 4.49 4.03 38.26
CA GLU A 371 4.48 4.48 39.66
C GLU A 371 5.78 4.12 40.39
N LYS A 372 6.50 3.09 39.95
CA LYS A 372 7.79 2.67 40.56
C LYS A 372 8.98 3.51 40.11
N TYR A 373 8.80 4.33 39.07
CA TYR A 373 9.82 5.25 38.56
C TYR A 373 9.64 6.63 39.21
N THR A 374 10.14 6.76 40.44
CA THR A 374 9.86 7.91 41.32
C THR A 374 10.97 8.95 41.40
N THR A 375 12.15 8.69 40.83
CA THR A 375 13.33 9.56 41.02
C THR A 375 13.24 10.82 40.16
N GLY A 376 12.76 10.72 38.93
CA GLY A 376 12.68 11.90 38.07
C GLY A 376 12.09 11.65 36.69
N THR A 377 12.25 12.65 35.82
CA THR A 377 11.77 12.66 34.42
C THR A 377 12.90 12.82 33.41
N ALA A 378 14.15 12.81 33.88
CA ALA A 378 15.36 12.88 33.06
C ALA A 378 16.43 11.95 33.60
N VAL A 379 17.32 11.50 32.72
CA VAL A 379 18.46 10.64 33.05
C VAL A 379 19.52 11.45 33.79
N GLY A 380 19.80 11.08 35.03
CA GLY A 380 20.88 11.63 35.85
C GLY A 380 22.05 10.63 36.02
N PRO A 381 23.14 11.06 36.69
CA PRO A 381 24.31 10.21 36.93
C PRO A 381 24.01 8.93 37.71
N THR A 382 22.99 8.95 38.58
CA THR A 382 22.57 7.83 39.43
C THR A 382 21.46 6.98 38.82
N THR A 383 20.95 7.33 37.63
CA THR A 383 19.79 6.66 37.03
C THR A 383 20.12 5.22 36.65
N ARG A 384 19.36 4.28 37.22
CA ARG A 384 19.52 2.82 36.99
C ARG A 384 18.41 2.21 36.14
N SER A 385 17.26 2.85 36.05
CA SER A 385 16.16 2.44 35.17
C SER A 385 15.46 3.62 34.49
N VAL A 386 15.11 3.45 33.22
CA VAL A 386 14.35 4.41 32.40
C VAL A 386 13.13 3.73 31.78
N ALA A 387 11.97 4.38 31.86
CA ALA A 387 10.76 3.97 31.16
C ALA A 387 10.22 5.12 30.29
N LEU A 388 9.71 4.78 29.12
CA LEU A 388 8.87 5.69 28.33
C LEU A 388 7.63 6.06 29.15
N LYS A 389 7.15 7.30 29.09
CA LYS A 389 5.89 7.65 29.75
C LYS A 389 4.70 7.12 28.96
N ASP A 390 4.70 7.37 27.66
CA ASP A 390 3.64 6.97 26.75
C ASP A 390 4.03 5.67 26.05
N GLN A 391 3.05 4.81 25.82
CA GLN A 391 3.27 3.55 25.11
C GLN A 391 3.51 3.81 23.62
N ILE A 392 4.28 2.91 23.00
CA ILE A 392 4.52 2.91 21.55
C ILE A 392 3.19 2.64 20.82
N GLN A 393 2.92 3.44 19.78
CA GLN A 393 1.74 3.32 18.92
C GLN A 393 2.13 2.88 17.50
N TYR A 394 1.14 2.49 16.71
CA TYR A 394 1.36 2.33 15.28
C TYR A 394 1.50 3.69 14.60
N ALA A 395 2.51 3.81 13.75
CA ALA A 395 2.80 5.03 13.01
C ALA A 395 2.03 5.12 11.68
N VAL A 396 1.29 4.07 11.33
CA VAL A 396 0.53 3.91 10.08
C VAL A 396 -0.95 3.70 10.38
N GLY A 397 -1.81 4.01 9.40
CA GLY A 397 -3.22 3.65 9.42
C GLY A 397 -3.47 2.33 8.69
N ARG A 398 -4.69 1.81 8.83
CA ARG A 398 -5.16 0.60 8.16
C ARG A 398 -6.45 0.87 7.40
N LEU A 399 -6.53 0.41 6.15
CA LEU A 399 -7.75 0.35 5.36
C LEU A 399 -8.27 -1.08 5.31
N ASP A 400 -9.51 -1.26 5.77
CA ASP A 400 -10.26 -2.50 5.66
C ASP A 400 -11.27 -2.42 4.53
N VAL A 401 -11.15 -3.32 3.55
CA VAL A 401 -12.04 -3.33 2.38
C VAL A 401 -12.84 -4.62 2.33
N THR A 402 -14.16 -4.49 2.13
CA THR A 402 -15.01 -5.61 1.67
C THR A 402 -15.72 -5.20 0.40
N VAL A 403 -15.98 -6.15 -0.49
CA VAL A 403 -16.67 -5.90 -1.76
C VAL A 403 -17.90 -6.79 -1.87
N LYS A 404 -19.01 -6.23 -2.32
CA LYS A 404 -20.21 -6.98 -2.76
C LYS A 404 -20.83 -6.37 -4.01
N ALA A 405 -21.70 -7.11 -4.66
CA ALA A 405 -22.60 -6.60 -5.69
C ALA A 405 -23.95 -6.22 -5.10
N GLY A 406 -24.56 -5.15 -5.63
CA GLY A 406 -25.90 -4.74 -5.26
C GLY A 406 -27.02 -5.67 -5.77
N ALA A 407 -26.73 -6.55 -6.73
CA ALA A 407 -27.66 -7.55 -7.27
C ALA A 407 -26.91 -8.76 -7.85
N SER A 408 -27.60 -9.89 -8.02
CA SER A 408 -27.06 -11.12 -8.64
C SER A 408 -26.71 -10.97 -10.12
N THR A 409 -27.19 -9.90 -10.73
CA THR A 409 -26.95 -9.52 -12.12
C THR A 409 -26.72 -8.01 -12.17
N LEU A 410 -25.70 -7.58 -12.91
CA LEU A 410 -25.33 -6.18 -13.06
C LEU A 410 -25.45 -5.78 -14.53
N ASN A 411 -26.04 -4.60 -14.79
CA ASN A 411 -26.13 -4.09 -16.15
C ASN A 411 -24.90 -3.25 -16.49
N ASP A 412 -24.39 -3.43 -17.70
CA ASP A 412 -23.35 -2.60 -18.28
C ASP A 412 -23.90 -1.26 -18.81
N ARG A 413 -23.07 -0.50 -19.51
CA ARG A 413 -23.44 0.82 -20.05
C ARG A 413 -24.49 0.78 -21.16
N GLU A 414 -24.64 -0.35 -21.85
CA GLU A 414 -25.64 -0.54 -22.90
C GLU A 414 -26.89 -1.25 -22.37
N GLY A 415 -26.94 -1.53 -21.06
CA GLY A 415 -28.05 -2.22 -20.42
C GLY A 415 -27.99 -3.74 -20.54
N LYS A 416 -26.86 -4.30 -21.00
CA LYS A 416 -26.67 -5.74 -21.06
C LYS A 416 -26.49 -6.28 -19.66
N ALA A 417 -27.33 -7.25 -19.31
CA ALA A 417 -27.30 -7.95 -18.05
C ALA A 417 -26.12 -8.94 -17.99
N ILE A 418 -25.26 -8.80 -16.98
CA ILE A 418 -24.10 -9.66 -16.72
C ILE A 418 -24.30 -10.38 -15.38
N SER A 419 -24.31 -11.72 -15.41
CA SER A 419 -24.45 -12.54 -14.20
C SER A 419 -23.17 -12.55 -13.38
N LEU A 420 -23.26 -12.63 -12.04
CA LEU A 420 -22.07 -12.74 -11.16
C LEU A 420 -21.36 -14.09 -11.24
N THR A 421 -21.97 -15.09 -11.88
CA THR A 421 -21.38 -16.41 -12.12
C THR A 421 -21.41 -16.79 -13.59
N ASN A 422 -20.37 -17.49 -14.03
CA ASN A 422 -20.30 -18.14 -15.33
C ASN A 422 -20.14 -19.65 -15.11
N GLY A 423 -21.27 -20.37 -15.10
CA GLY A 423 -21.32 -21.74 -14.59
C GLY A 423 -20.97 -21.79 -13.12
N SER A 424 -19.99 -22.64 -12.75
CA SER A 424 -19.49 -22.77 -11.37
C SER A 424 -18.37 -21.77 -11.01
N LYS A 425 -17.95 -20.90 -11.94
CA LYS A 425 -16.86 -19.94 -11.74
C LYS A 425 -17.42 -18.54 -11.47
N PRO A 426 -16.75 -17.72 -10.64
CA PRO A 426 -17.14 -16.33 -10.48
C PRO A 426 -16.88 -15.54 -11.77
N SER A 427 -17.83 -14.66 -12.12
CA SER A 427 -17.69 -13.75 -13.25
C SER A 427 -16.68 -12.66 -12.98
N PHE A 428 -16.53 -12.22 -11.72
CA PHE A 428 -15.66 -11.11 -11.36
C PHE A 428 -14.77 -11.47 -10.15
N PRO A 429 -13.77 -12.36 -10.31
CA PRO A 429 -12.72 -12.51 -9.30
C PRO A 429 -11.98 -11.19 -9.09
N ILE A 430 -11.55 -10.95 -7.86
CA ILE A 430 -10.87 -9.72 -7.44
C ILE A 430 -9.40 -10.05 -7.20
N SER A 431 -8.50 -9.21 -7.72
CA SER A 431 -7.05 -9.44 -7.66
C SER A 431 -6.25 -8.36 -6.93
N ALA A 432 -6.82 -7.17 -6.72
CA ALA A 432 -6.12 -6.10 -6.02
C ALA A 432 -7.04 -4.99 -5.50
N VAL A 433 -6.52 -4.24 -4.51
CA VAL A 433 -7.00 -2.94 -4.08
C VAL A 433 -5.94 -1.89 -4.40
N LEU A 434 -6.37 -0.73 -4.90
CA LEU A 434 -5.51 0.41 -5.16
C LEU A 434 -5.96 1.61 -4.35
N VAL A 435 -5.00 2.31 -3.73
CA VAL A 435 -5.29 3.42 -2.81
C VAL A 435 -4.48 4.66 -3.20
N GLY A 436 -5.16 5.71 -3.67
CA GLY A 436 -4.52 6.99 -3.99
C GLY A 436 -4.13 7.81 -2.74
N GLY A 437 -3.65 9.04 -2.95
CA GLY A 437 -3.43 9.97 -1.83
C GLY A 437 -2.14 9.78 -1.05
N GLN A 438 -1.28 8.82 -1.41
CA GLN A 438 -0.15 8.43 -0.55
C GLN A 438 1.02 9.37 -0.76
N LYS A 439 1.49 10.01 0.33
CA LYS A 439 2.59 10.97 0.32
C LYS A 439 3.60 10.57 1.38
N GLN A 440 4.80 11.13 1.27
CA GLN A 440 5.77 11.07 2.37
C GLN A 440 5.18 11.66 3.66
N VAL A 441 5.60 11.14 4.79
CA VAL A 441 5.30 11.68 6.12
C VAL A 441 6.59 12.14 6.80
N VAL A 442 6.47 13.06 7.76
CA VAL A 442 7.63 13.64 8.47
C VAL A 442 7.94 12.86 9.75
N TYR A 443 8.83 13.41 10.60
CA TYR A 443 9.31 12.76 11.81
C TYR A 443 8.23 12.22 12.75
N ASP A 444 7.07 12.87 12.83
CA ASP A 444 5.93 12.44 13.65
C ASP A 444 4.88 11.65 12.87
N PHE A 445 5.25 11.13 11.70
CA PHE A 445 4.39 10.42 10.77
C PHE A 445 3.17 11.23 10.29
N THR A 446 3.15 12.56 10.49
CA THR A 446 2.10 13.40 9.92
C THR A 446 2.36 13.64 8.42
N PRO A 447 1.29 13.85 7.62
CA PRO A 447 1.45 14.14 6.20
C PRO A 447 2.30 15.38 6.01
N THR A 448 3.22 15.36 5.04
CA THR A 448 3.95 16.57 4.66
C THR A 448 2.99 17.69 4.24
N THR A 449 3.28 18.92 4.67
CA THR A 449 2.54 20.12 4.30
C THR A 449 3.03 20.74 2.99
N THR A 450 4.07 20.18 2.39
CA THR A 450 4.60 20.66 1.10
C THR A 450 3.56 20.43 0.01
N THR A 451 3.11 21.52 -0.64
CA THR A 451 2.08 21.49 -1.70
C THR A 451 2.48 20.61 -2.88
N ASP A 452 3.77 20.57 -3.19
CA ASP A 452 4.32 19.88 -4.36
C ASP A 452 4.85 18.48 -4.01
N ALA A 453 4.52 17.97 -2.82
CA ALA A 453 4.90 16.63 -2.42
C ALA A 453 4.29 15.61 -3.40
N LYS A 454 5.18 14.76 -3.95
CA LYS A 454 4.78 13.72 -4.87
C LYS A 454 3.76 12.79 -4.21
N GLU A 455 2.69 12.52 -4.95
CA GLU A 455 1.59 11.66 -4.55
C GLU A 455 1.61 10.36 -5.36
N TYR A 456 1.39 9.26 -4.64
CA TYR A 456 1.50 7.90 -5.13
C TYR A 456 0.18 7.14 -4.94
N THR A 457 0.10 5.98 -5.60
CA THR A 457 -1.00 5.01 -5.46
C THR A 457 -0.44 3.69 -4.97
N ILE A 458 -0.92 3.20 -3.82
CA ILE A 458 -0.62 1.84 -3.37
C ILE A 458 -1.25 0.86 -4.34
N TYR A 459 -0.49 -0.16 -4.73
CA TYR A 459 -0.99 -1.36 -5.39
C TYR A 459 -0.87 -2.55 -4.43
N ASP A 460 -1.99 -2.93 -3.84
CA ASP A 460 -2.11 -4.06 -2.94
C ASP A 460 -2.73 -5.24 -3.68
N ASN A 461 -1.89 -6.16 -4.14
CA ASN A 461 -2.29 -7.41 -4.78
C ASN A 461 -2.15 -8.63 -3.85
N ALA A 462 -1.77 -8.41 -2.58
CA ALA A 462 -1.70 -9.45 -1.56
C ALA A 462 -3.08 -9.63 -0.89
N VAL A 463 -4.13 -9.64 -1.71
CA VAL A 463 -5.52 -9.74 -1.26
C VAL A 463 -5.86 -11.16 -0.81
N PRO A 464 -6.91 -11.36 0.03
CA PRO A 464 -7.32 -12.70 0.47
C PRO A 464 -7.51 -13.65 -0.72
N ALA A 465 -6.94 -14.86 -0.66
CA ALA A 465 -7.03 -15.82 -1.77
C ALA A 465 -8.49 -16.12 -2.20
N ALA A 466 -9.43 -16.06 -1.24
CA ALA A 466 -10.86 -16.23 -1.48
C ALA A 466 -11.45 -15.22 -2.47
N TRP A 467 -10.86 -14.02 -2.59
CA TRP A 467 -11.28 -13.00 -3.56
C TRP A 467 -11.07 -13.45 -5.00
N GLY A 468 -10.02 -14.21 -5.27
CA GLY A 468 -9.76 -14.79 -6.59
C GLY A 468 -10.63 -16.00 -6.90
N THR A 469 -10.99 -16.80 -5.89
CA THR A 469 -11.75 -18.06 -6.10
C THR A 469 -13.26 -17.88 -6.06
N THR A 470 -13.76 -17.03 -5.17
CA THR A 470 -15.20 -16.77 -4.97
C THR A 470 -15.65 -15.53 -5.74
N GLY A 471 -14.75 -14.58 -5.96
CA GLY A 471 -15.06 -13.31 -6.62
C GLY A 471 -16.16 -12.52 -5.94
N VAL A 472 -16.76 -11.60 -6.70
CA VAL A 472 -17.87 -10.78 -6.23
C VAL A 472 -19.15 -11.60 -6.10
N ALA A 473 -19.80 -11.49 -4.95
CA ALA A 473 -21.14 -12.02 -4.68
C ALA A 473 -22.06 -10.91 -4.13
N THR A 474 -23.33 -11.23 -3.89
CA THR A 474 -24.27 -10.31 -3.21
C THR A 474 -23.99 -10.17 -1.72
N ASP A 475 -23.33 -11.17 -1.13
CA ASP A 475 -22.80 -11.10 0.23
C ASP A 475 -21.43 -10.42 0.24
N PRO A 476 -21.07 -9.71 1.33
CA PRO A 476 -19.73 -9.13 1.49
C PRO A 476 -18.64 -10.19 1.39
N SER A 477 -17.57 -9.87 0.66
CA SER A 477 -16.32 -10.63 0.67
C SER A 477 -15.70 -10.69 2.07
N THR A 478 -14.71 -11.57 2.23
CA THR A 478 -13.75 -11.45 3.35
C THR A 478 -13.06 -10.09 3.30
N VAL A 479 -12.60 -9.60 4.45
CA VAL A 479 -11.95 -8.29 4.55
C VAL A 479 -10.52 -8.37 3.99
N ASN A 480 -10.13 -7.40 3.17
CA ASN A 480 -8.73 -7.13 2.80
C ASN A 480 -8.15 -6.05 3.73
N HIS A 481 -6.86 -6.15 4.05
CA HIS A 481 -6.19 -5.23 4.96
C HIS A 481 -5.01 -4.55 4.27
N THR A 482 -5.11 -3.25 4.02
CA THR A 482 -4.04 -2.46 3.41
C THR A 482 -3.47 -1.47 4.42
N LEU A 483 -2.17 -1.50 4.62
CA LEU A 483 -1.46 -0.51 5.44
C LEU A 483 -1.17 0.77 4.66
N VAL A 484 -1.49 1.91 5.26
CA VAL A 484 -1.50 3.22 4.60
C VAL A 484 -0.84 4.30 5.47
N LEU A 485 -0.31 5.34 4.82
CA LEU A 485 0.16 6.54 5.52
C LEU A 485 -1.01 7.48 5.81
N ALA A 486 -0.87 8.30 6.86
CA ALA A 486 -1.88 9.30 7.19
C ALA A 486 -2.05 10.30 6.03
N ASN A 487 -3.27 10.78 5.82
CA ASN A 487 -3.57 11.79 4.80
C ASN A 487 -3.94 13.14 5.45
N ALA A 488 -3.91 14.23 4.67
CA ALA A 488 -4.34 15.54 5.18
C ALA A 488 -5.82 15.53 5.61
N ALA A 489 -6.15 16.31 6.63
CA ALA A 489 -7.53 16.48 7.09
C ALA A 489 -8.44 16.98 5.96
N SER A 490 -9.72 16.59 6.00
CA SER A 490 -10.77 16.99 5.06
C SER A 490 -10.46 16.71 3.59
N THR A 491 -9.54 15.78 3.31
CA THR A 491 -9.15 15.39 1.95
C THR A 491 -9.76 14.05 1.62
N SER A 492 -10.57 14.01 0.55
CA SER A 492 -11.10 12.76 0.00
C SER A 492 -9.99 11.91 -0.62
N VAL A 493 -10.13 10.59 -0.53
CA VAL A 493 -9.19 9.63 -1.13
C VAL A 493 -9.93 8.77 -2.14
N ASN A 494 -9.43 8.68 -3.38
CA ASN A 494 -9.96 7.74 -4.35
C ASN A 494 -9.29 6.38 -4.22
N ILE A 495 -10.08 5.33 -4.31
CA ILE A 495 -9.62 3.95 -4.35
C ILE A 495 -10.18 3.24 -5.59
N ALA A 496 -9.51 2.19 -6.03
CA ALA A 496 -10.00 1.30 -7.06
C ALA A 496 -9.89 -0.17 -6.61
N VAL A 497 -10.78 -0.99 -7.13
CA VAL A 497 -10.71 -2.45 -6.99
C VAL A 497 -10.50 -3.06 -8.38
N GLU A 498 -9.53 -3.95 -8.49
CA GLU A 498 -9.20 -4.65 -9.73
C GLU A 498 -9.95 -5.98 -9.83
N PHE A 499 -10.69 -6.16 -10.93
CA PHE A 499 -11.46 -7.34 -11.25
C PHE A 499 -10.97 -7.97 -12.55
N THR A 500 -11.26 -9.25 -12.77
CA THR A 500 -11.13 -9.89 -14.11
C THR A 500 -12.51 -10.22 -14.66
N ASN A 501 -12.77 -9.95 -15.95
CA ASN A 501 -14.04 -10.31 -16.59
C ASN A 501 -14.06 -11.79 -17.01
N ASN A 502 -14.48 -12.66 -16.10
CA ASN A 502 -14.72 -14.08 -16.35
C ASN A 502 -16.19 -14.42 -16.63
N SER A 503 -17.03 -13.42 -16.90
CA SER A 503 -18.48 -13.61 -17.11
C SER A 503 -18.87 -14.46 -18.33
N GLY A 504 -17.90 -14.81 -19.19
CA GLY A 504 -18.13 -15.52 -20.44
C GLY A 504 -18.57 -14.60 -21.59
N THR A 505 -18.83 -13.33 -21.31
CA THR A 505 -19.21 -12.33 -22.33
C THR A 505 -18.42 -11.03 -22.15
N GLU A 506 -18.25 -10.27 -23.24
CA GLU A 506 -17.78 -8.89 -23.14
C GLU A 506 -18.91 -7.96 -22.65
N PHE A 507 -18.55 -6.82 -22.06
CA PHE A 507 -19.51 -5.79 -21.64
C PHE A 507 -18.93 -4.39 -21.85
N VAL A 508 -19.79 -3.38 -21.88
CA VAL A 508 -19.38 -1.99 -22.14
C VAL A 508 -19.28 -1.18 -20.85
N GLY A 509 -18.09 -0.65 -20.59
CA GLY A 509 -17.77 0.20 -19.44
C GLY A 509 -17.66 1.70 -19.77
N LYS A 510 -16.90 2.41 -18.96
CA LYS A 510 -16.70 3.86 -19.04
C LYS A 510 -15.86 4.28 -20.24
N ASP A 511 -14.79 3.54 -20.50
CA ASP A 511 -13.75 3.83 -21.48
C ASP A 511 -13.75 2.86 -22.66
N GLY A 512 -14.69 1.92 -22.72
CA GLY A 512 -14.90 1.05 -23.88
C GLY A 512 -15.36 -0.35 -23.51
N ILE A 513 -15.08 -1.31 -24.40
CA ILE A 513 -15.39 -2.72 -24.22
C ILE A 513 -14.40 -3.35 -23.24
N ILE A 514 -14.92 -4.09 -22.26
CA ILE A 514 -14.16 -4.96 -21.37
C ILE A 514 -14.35 -6.40 -21.85
N GLY A 515 -13.35 -6.89 -22.57
CA GLY A 515 -13.41 -8.22 -23.18
C GLY A 515 -13.24 -9.36 -22.18
N LYS A 516 -13.54 -10.58 -22.63
CA LYS A 516 -13.44 -11.80 -21.80
C LYS A 516 -12.00 -12.01 -21.33
N GLY A 517 -11.80 -12.22 -20.03
CA GLY A 517 -10.52 -12.41 -19.38
C GLY A 517 -9.68 -11.14 -19.22
N ALA A 518 -10.17 -9.96 -19.65
CA ALA A 518 -9.50 -8.69 -19.41
C ALA A 518 -9.75 -8.23 -17.98
N LYS A 519 -8.80 -7.46 -17.42
CA LYS A 519 -9.00 -6.80 -16.14
C LYS A 519 -9.77 -5.49 -16.31
N PHE A 520 -10.47 -5.09 -15.26
CA PHE A 520 -11.14 -3.81 -15.20
C PHE A 520 -11.18 -3.28 -13.76
N TYR A 521 -11.47 -1.99 -13.62
CA TYR A 521 -11.42 -1.27 -12.36
C TYR A 521 -12.75 -0.60 -12.10
N LEU A 522 -13.26 -0.75 -10.88
CA LEU A 522 -14.33 0.09 -10.37
C LEU A 522 -13.76 0.99 -9.28
N LEU A 523 -14.15 2.25 -9.31
CA LEU A 523 -13.64 3.27 -8.41
C LEU A 523 -14.66 3.63 -7.34
N ALA A 524 -14.15 4.08 -6.20
CA ALA A 524 -14.90 4.68 -5.13
C ALA A 524 -14.12 5.84 -4.49
N THR A 525 -14.83 6.73 -3.82
CA THR A 525 -14.22 7.85 -3.08
C THR A 525 -14.50 7.67 -1.60
N LEU A 526 -13.46 7.73 -0.79
CA LEU A 526 -13.54 7.81 0.66
C LEU A 526 -13.59 9.29 1.04
N ASP A 527 -14.78 9.79 1.37
CA ASP A 527 -14.99 11.19 1.71
C ASP A 527 -15.15 11.37 3.23
N PRO A 528 -14.19 12.03 3.92
CA PRO A 528 -14.28 12.25 5.36
C PRO A 528 -15.43 13.20 5.76
N SER A 529 -16.04 13.92 4.80
CA SER A 529 -17.21 14.76 5.08
C SER A 529 -18.45 13.94 5.47
N SER A 530 -18.52 12.69 4.99
CA SER A 530 -19.61 11.74 5.27
C SER A 530 -19.58 11.13 6.67
N ALA A 531 -18.48 11.32 7.40
CA ALA A 531 -18.32 10.87 8.78
C ALA A 531 -19.29 11.60 9.73
N THR A 532 -19.68 10.92 10.81
CA THR A 532 -20.36 11.57 11.94
C THR A 532 -19.41 12.53 12.67
N GLU A 533 -19.97 13.51 13.39
CA GLU A 533 -19.15 14.46 14.16
C GLU A 533 -18.28 13.77 15.23
N THR A 534 -18.77 12.68 15.82
CA THR A 534 -18.00 11.85 16.75
C THR A 534 -16.79 11.21 16.06
N GLU A 535 -16.96 10.67 14.85
CA GLU A 535 -15.85 10.10 14.08
C GLU A 535 -14.85 11.19 13.66
N LYS A 536 -15.32 12.34 13.18
CA LYS A 536 -14.45 13.48 12.80
C LYS A 536 -13.62 13.97 13.97
N ALA A 537 -14.19 14.07 15.17
CA ALA A 537 -13.46 14.47 16.37
C ALA A 537 -12.31 13.51 16.69
N LYS A 538 -12.52 12.20 16.47
CA LYS A 538 -11.52 11.15 16.72
C LYS A 538 -10.44 11.10 15.65
N THR A 539 -10.80 11.29 14.39
CA THR A 539 -9.86 11.19 13.25
C THR A 539 -9.25 12.51 12.81
N GLY A 540 -9.70 13.65 13.37
CA GLY A 540 -9.34 14.97 12.86
C GLY A 540 -9.80 15.19 11.41
N SER A 541 -10.92 14.57 11.02
CA SER A 541 -11.45 14.56 9.65
C SER A 541 -10.48 13.98 8.60
N GLN A 542 -9.54 13.12 9.01
CA GLN A 542 -8.66 12.38 8.11
C GLN A 542 -9.35 11.10 7.64
N VAL A 543 -9.14 10.72 6.37
CA VAL A 543 -9.56 9.39 5.88
C VAL A 543 -8.67 8.33 6.50
N PHE A 544 -7.36 8.58 6.55
CA PHE A 544 -6.36 7.72 7.16
C PHE A 544 -5.64 8.48 8.26
N LYS A 545 -5.64 7.91 9.46
CA LYS A 545 -4.94 8.42 10.63
C LYS A 545 -4.07 7.30 11.21
N GLN A 546 -2.93 7.68 11.77
CA GLN A 546 -2.04 6.76 12.48
C GLN A 546 -2.80 6.00 13.57
N ASP A 547 -2.55 4.71 13.73
CA ASP A 547 -3.19 3.85 14.73
C ASP A 547 -4.70 3.64 14.56
N PHE A 548 -5.33 4.18 13.50
CA PHE A 548 -6.76 4.02 13.23
C PHE A 548 -7.03 3.02 12.11
N THR A 549 -8.22 2.40 12.17
CA THR A 549 -8.76 1.56 11.09
C THR A 549 -9.90 2.29 10.39
N THR A 550 -9.77 2.43 9.08
CA THR A 550 -10.81 2.93 8.19
C THR A 550 -11.46 1.74 7.52
N THR A 551 -12.76 1.53 7.75
CA THR A 551 -13.51 0.44 7.11
C THR A 551 -14.29 1.00 5.93
N ALA A 552 -14.05 0.44 4.74
CA ALA A 552 -14.74 0.75 3.50
C ALA A 552 -15.51 -0.48 3.01
N LYS A 553 -16.84 -0.45 3.14
CA LYS A 553 -17.71 -1.48 2.59
C LYS A 553 -18.18 -1.06 1.20
N LEU A 554 -17.60 -1.68 0.18
CA LEU A 554 -17.84 -1.34 -1.21
C LEU A 554 -18.98 -2.16 -1.78
N THR A 555 -19.92 -1.46 -2.42
CA THR A 555 -21.01 -2.10 -3.15
C THR A 555 -20.94 -1.70 -4.62
N ILE A 556 -20.80 -2.67 -5.53
CA ILE A 556 -20.98 -2.46 -6.96
C ILE A 556 -22.45 -2.12 -7.19
N ASN A 557 -22.70 -0.89 -7.61
CA ASN A 557 -24.05 -0.36 -7.67
C ASN A 557 -24.90 -1.09 -8.72
N THR A 558 -26.16 -1.34 -8.39
CA THR A 558 -27.15 -1.75 -9.39
C THR A 558 -27.39 -0.62 -10.37
N ASN A 559 -27.51 -0.96 -11.65
CA ASN A 559 -27.80 -0.01 -12.70
C ASN A 559 -29.12 -0.35 -13.38
N THR A 560 -30.22 0.14 -12.82
CA THR A 560 -31.57 -0.10 -13.35
C THR A 560 -31.89 0.78 -14.57
N GLY A 561 -30.95 1.64 -14.98
CA GLY A 561 -31.18 2.67 -15.97
C GLY A 561 -32.07 3.80 -15.46
N THR A 562 -31.89 5.00 -16.01
CA THR A 562 -32.83 6.11 -15.84
C THR A 562 -33.46 6.40 -17.19
N THR A 563 -34.78 6.25 -17.28
CA THR A 563 -35.52 6.54 -18.51
C THR A 563 -36.05 7.97 -18.51
N SER A 564 -35.68 8.76 -19.51
CA SER A 564 -36.25 10.08 -19.76
C SER A 564 -36.45 10.27 -21.26
N GLY A 565 -37.63 10.73 -21.66
CA GLY A 565 -37.95 11.00 -23.08
C GLY A 565 -37.84 9.78 -24.01
N GLY A 566 -38.04 8.55 -23.50
CA GLY A 566 -37.96 7.31 -24.29
C GLY A 566 -36.54 6.73 -24.44
N SER A 567 -35.52 7.37 -23.86
CA SER A 567 -34.15 6.84 -23.80
C SER A 567 -33.80 6.41 -22.38
N THR A 568 -33.20 5.24 -22.24
CA THR A 568 -32.70 4.72 -20.95
C THR A 568 -31.18 4.88 -20.91
N VAL A 569 -30.69 5.59 -19.91
CA VAL A 569 -29.25 5.78 -19.67
C VAL A 569 -28.81 4.94 -18.50
N TYR A 570 -27.75 4.14 -18.71
CA TYR A 570 -27.10 3.32 -17.69
C TYR A 570 -25.78 4.00 -17.28
N ASP A 571 -25.68 4.48 -16.04
CA ASP A 571 -24.57 5.33 -15.57
C ASP A 571 -23.97 4.92 -14.20
N LYS A 572 -24.27 3.70 -13.72
CA LYS A 572 -23.80 3.14 -12.44
C LYS A 572 -23.18 1.74 -12.61
N GLY A 573 -22.49 1.26 -11.58
CA GLY A 573 -21.97 -0.12 -11.55
C GLY A 573 -21.00 -0.38 -12.69
N LEU A 574 -21.24 -1.46 -13.46
CA LEU A 574 -20.41 -1.84 -14.61
C LEU A 574 -20.34 -0.77 -15.71
N ALA A 575 -21.32 0.13 -15.80
CA ALA A 575 -21.25 1.24 -16.76
C ALA A 575 -20.10 2.22 -16.46
N ASN A 576 -19.59 2.25 -15.22
CA ASN A 576 -18.43 3.02 -14.78
C ASN A 576 -17.18 2.15 -14.60
N ALA A 577 -17.15 0.93 -15.14
CA ALA A 577 -15.96 0.10 -15.15
C ALA A 577 -14.93 0.67 -16.14
N TYR A 578 -13.68 0.78 -15.69
CA TYR A 578 -12.57 1.23 -16.51
C TYR A 578 -11.73 0.03 -16.94
N ASN A 579 -11.39 -0.09 -18.22
CA ASN A 579 -10.38 -1.03 -18.69
C ASN A 579 -8.98 -0.47 -18.35
N VAL A 580 -8.76 0.82 -18.56
CA VAL A 580 -7.52 1.53 -18.19
C VAL A 580 -7.67 2.14 -16.80
N LEU A 581 -6.75 1.83 -15.90
CA LEU A 581 -6.74 2.43 -14.57
C LEU A 581 -6.53 3.95 -14.69
N PRO A 582 -7.53 4.78 -14.35
CA PRO A 582 -7.36 6.22 -14.37
C PRO A 582 -6.44 6.66 -13.22
N ASP A 583 -5.82 7.82 -13.36
CA ASP A 583 -5.01 8.40 -12.29
C ASP A 583 -5.92 8.74 -11.09
N LEU A 584 -5.73 8.05 -9.96
CA LEU A 584 -6.57 8.20 -8.77
C LEU A 584 -6.45 9.58 -8.10
N ARG A 585 -5.48 10.40 -8.52
CA ARG A 585 -5.34 11.80 -8.08
C ARG A 585 -6.26 12.76 -8.84
N THR A 586 -6.91 12.28 -9.90
CA THR A 586 -7.77 13.11 -10.75
C THR A 586 -9.10 13.40 -10.05
N PRO A 587 -9.56 14.66 -9.99
CA PRO A 587 -10.78 15.03 -9.26
C PRO A 587 -12.10 14.65 -9.95
N LYS A 588 -12.06 14.15 -11.19
CA LYS A 588 -13.26 13.89 -12.03
C LYS A 588 -13.35 12.42 -12.47
N LEU A 589 -13.24 11.51 -11.52
CA LEU A 589 -13.39 10.08 -11.75
C LEU A 589 -14.87 9.68 -11.71
N SER A 590 -15.27 8.74 -12.57
CA SER A 590 -16.62 8.16 -12.52
C SER A 590 -16.64 7.02 -11.50
N LEU A 591 -17.56 7.07 -10.55
CA LEU A 591 -17.60 6.11 -9.45
C LEU A 591 -18.47 4.91 -9.82
N GLY A 592 -17.90 3.71 -9.74
CA GLY A 592 -18.57 2.45 -10.02
C GLY A 592 -19.15 1.77 -8.77
N MET A 593 -18.59 2.12 -7.61
CA MET A 593 -19.00 1.57 -6.31
C MET A 593 -19.48 2.68 -5.38
N SER A 594 -20.47 2.35 -4.56
CA SER A 594 -20.79 3.14 -3.37
C SER A 594 -19.96 2.63 -2.18
N VAL A 595 -19.77 3.51 -1.19
CA VAL A 595 -19.01 3.20 0.02
C VAL A 595 -19.89 3.47 1.23
N ASP A 596 -20.00 2.49 2.11
CA ASP A 596 -20.36 2.69 3.51
C ASP A 596 -19.06 2.78 4.31
N LEU A 597 -18.78 3.97 4.85
CA LEU A 597 -17.57 4.31 5.58
C LEU A 597 -17.83 4.29 7.08
N ASN A 598 -16.97 3.60 7.81
CA ASN A 598 -16.94 3.66 9.27
C ASN A 598 -15.50 3.88 9.73
N TRP A 599 -15.29 4.89 10.56
CA TRP A 599 -14.01 5.13 11.20
C TRP A 599 -14.01 4.50 12.58
N GLN A 600 -13.28 3.41 12.68
CA GLN A 600 -13.11 2.76 13.97
C GLN A 600 -11.97 3.44 14.69
N THR A 601 -12.25 3.82 15.94
CA THR A 601 -11.23 4.29 16.87
C THR A 601 -10.08 3.31 16.91
N GLY A 602 -8.92 3.79 16.47
CA GLY A 602 -7.70 3.49 17.19
C GLY A 602 -7.88 3.85 18.67
N MET A 603 -7.16 3.18 19.53
CA MET A 603 -7.47 3.07 20.96
C MET A 603 -7.84 4.42 21.62
N THR A 604 -9.07 4.54 22.13
CA THR A 604 -9.50 5.70 22.95
C THR A 604 -8.98 5.59 24.38
N PHE A 605 -8.41 6.68 24.90
CA PHE A 605 -8.23 6.91 26.32
C PHE A 605 -9.37 7.85 26.76
N GLU A 606 -10.36 7.33 27.46
CA GLU A 606 -11.36 8.15 28.15
C GLU A 606 -10.96 8.20 29.62
N GLU A 607 -10.66 9.38 30.15
CA GLU A 607 -10.86 9.67 31.57
C GLU A 607 -11.80 10.88 31.67
N GLU A 608 -13.03 10.63 32.09
CA GLU A 608 -13.83 11.64 32.79
C GLU A 608 -13.24 11.81 34.19
N PHE A 609 -12.68 12.97 34.48
CA PHE A 609 -12.36 13.37 35.85
C PHE A 609 -13.66 13.71 36.60
N LYS A 610 -13.86 13.10 37.76
CA LYS A 610 -14.71 13.66 38.83
C LYS A 610 -13.84 14.05 40.02
#